data_AF-A0A355S3T9-F1
#
_entry.id   AF-A0A355S3T9-F1
#
_cell.length_a   1.000
_cell.length_b   1.000
_cell.length_c   1.000
_cell.angle_alpha   90.00
_cell.angle_beta   90.00
_cell.angle_gamma   90.00
#
_symmetry.space_group_name_H-M   'P 1'
#
loop_
_entity.id
_entity.type
_entity.pdbx_description
1 polymer ?
#
loop_
_entity_poly.entity_id
_entity_poly.type
_entity_poly.pdbx_seq_one_letter_code
_entity_poly.pdbx_strand_id
1 'polypeptide(L)'
;MNSPLHSTHYRIPYFCLKLLAFTGAQAFLTYSASAIPNAVGGFLAQAESPLNDTEIGDRLLDPELWAGQLELPGTWREEAPIASVKGSYLAARPKVMGLPAIMVQARHREGKLDSLA
;
A
#
# COMPACT_ATOMS: atom_id res chain seq x y z
N MET A 1 -28.49 19.65 -63.50
CA MET A 1 -28.03 18.26 -63.79
C MET A 1 -27.06 17.86 -62.68
N ASN A 2 -27.24 16.66 -62.14
CA ASN A 2 -26.77 16.19 -60.84
C ASN A 2 -25.25 15.99 -60.71
N SER A 3 -24.75 16.22 -59.49
CA SER A 3 -23.42 15.84 -58.99
C SER A 3 -23.16 14.32 -59.03
N PRO A 4 -21.91 13.89 -58.83
CA PRO A 4 -21.69 12.78 -57.90
C PRO A 4 -20.74 13.18 -56.78
N LEU A 5 -21.19 12.95 -55.54
CA LEU A 5 -20.36 12.94 -54.34
C LEU A 5 -19.34 11.81 -54.43
N HIS A 6 -18.05 12.13 -54.36
CA HIS A 6 -17.01 11.13 -54.13
C HIS A 6 -17.02 10.74 -52.64
N SER A 7 -17.68 9.62 -52.33
CA SER A 7 -17.58 8.94 -51.04
C SER A 7 -16.21 8.26 -50.94
N THR A 8 -15.25 8.90 -50.27
CA THR A 8 -13.98 8.26 -49.91
C THR A 8 -14.20 7.32 -48.72
N HIS A 9 -14.34 6.03 -49.01
CA HIS A 9 -14.29 4.98 -48.00
C HIS A 9 -12.90 4.96 -47.34
N TYR A 10 -12.80 5.47 -46.10
CA TYR A 10 -11.64 5.29 -45.24
C TYR A 10 -11.49 3.79 -44.90
N ARG A 11 -10.67 3.06 -45.66
CA ARG A 11 -10.26 1.71 -45.30
C ARG A 11 -9.14 1.81 -44.27
N ILE A 12 -9.48 1.56 -43.02
CA ILE A 12 -8.48 1.39 -41.95
C ILE A 12 -7.59 0.20 -42.36
N PRO A 13 -6.27 0.38 -42.51
CA PRO A 13 -5.39 -0.71 -42.90
C PRO A 13 -5.41 -1.79 -41.82
N TYR A 14 -5.47 -3.07 -42.23
CA TYR A 14 -5.54 -4.23 -41.34
C TYR A 14 -4.46 -4.24 -40.24
N PHE A 15 -3.31 -3.61 -40.51
CA PHE A 15 -2.23 -3.42 -39.54
C PHE A 15 -2.65 -2.58 -38.31
N CYS A 16 -3.39 -1.49 -38.52
CA CYS A 16 -3.91 -0.66 -37.42
C CYS A 16 -4.87 -1.43 -36.53
N LEU A 17 -5.73 -2.28 -37.11
CA LEU A 17 -6.69 -3.08 -36.35
C LEU A 17 -5.97 -4.13 -35.47
N LYS A 18 -4.91 -4.76 -36.00
CA LYS A 18 -4.08 -5.72 -35.24
C LYS A 18 -3.30 -5.05 -34.11
N LEU A 19 -2.74 -3.87 -34.35
CA LEU A 19 -2.03 -3.11 -33.33
C LEU A 19 -2.96 -2.73 -32.19
N LEU A 20 -4.17 -2.26 -32.51
CA LEU A 20 -5.18 -1.84 -31.54
C LEU A 20 -5.67 -3.04 -30.69
N ALA A 21 -5.86 -4.20 -31.33
CA ALA A 21 -6.19 -5.45 -30.64
C ALA A 21 -5.06 -5.90 -29.70
N PHE A 22 -3.80 -5.81 -30.14
CA PHE A 22 -2.64 -6.17 -29.32
C PHE A 22 -2.49 -5.25 -28.10
N THR A 23 -2.58 -3.93 -28.28
CA THR A 23 -2.51 -2.98 -27.17
C THR A 23 -3.70 -3.11 -26.23
N GLY A 24 -4.90 -3.38 -26.75
CA GLY A 24 -6.10 -3.61 -25.94
C GLY A 24 -5.97 -4.88 -25.08
N ALA A 25 -5.47 -5.97 -25.66
CA ALA A 25 -5.22 -7.22 -24.95
C ALA A 25 -4.14 -7.04 -23.86
N GLN A 26 -3.06 -6.32 -24.16
CA GLN A 26 -2.01 -6.04 -23.18
C GLN A 26 -2.53 -5.20 -22.00
N ALA A 27 -3.27 -4.13 -22.29
CA ALA A 27 -3.88 -3.29 -21.25
C ALA A 27 -4.85 -4.08 -20.35
N PHE A 28 -5.66 -4.96 -20.95
CA PHE A 28 -6.57 -5.84 -20.22
C PHE A 28 -5.83 -6.82 -19.29
N LEU A 29 -4.71 -7.39 -19.74
CA LEU A 29 -3.88 -8.29 -18.93
C LEU A 29 -3.18 -7.56 -17.77
N THR A 30 -2.72 -6.33 -17.99
CA THR A 30 -2.08 -5.53 -16.94
C THR A 30 -3.07 -4.99 -15.90
N TYR A 31 -4.34 -4.79 -16.28
CA TYR A 31 -5.37 -4.32 -15.36
C TYR A 31 -5.66 -5.32 -14.22
N SER A 32 -5.44 -6.61 -14.48
CA SER A 32 -5.67 -7.69 -13.50
C SER A 32 -4.49 -7.95 -12.57
N ALA A 33 -3.37 -7.25 -12.72
CA ALA A 33 -2.22 -7.38 -11.82
C ALA A 33 -2.42 -6.56 -10.54
N SER A 34 -3.53 -6.79 -9.84
CA SER A 34 -3.60 -6.45 -8.42
C SER A 34 -2.64 -7.41 -7.72
N ALA A 35 -1.61 -6.88 -7.06
CA ALA A 35 -0.69 -7.69 -6.27
C ALA A 35 -1.50 -8.58 -5.31
N ILE A 36 -1.28 -9.89 -5.38
CA ILE A 36 -1.87 -10.83 -4.41
C ILE A 36 -1.40 -10.36 -3.03
N PRO A 37 -2.31 -10.13 -2.06
CA PRO A 37 -1.90 -9.79 -0.70
C PRO A 37 -1.05 -10.94 -0.16
N ASN A 38 0.27 -10.74 -0.08
CA ASN A 38 1.24 -11.72 0.39
C ASN A 38 1.68 -11.46 1.84
N ALA A 39 1.04 -10.50 2.51
CA ALA A 39 1.28 -10.18 3.90
C ALA A 39 0.16 -10.79 4.76
N VAL A 40 0.49 -11.90 5.44
CA VAL A 40 -0.31 -12.43 6.55
C VAL A 40 0.47 -12.15 7.82
N GLY A 41 0.00 -11.19 8.62
CA GLY A 41 0.68 -10.74 9.84
C GLY A 41 -0.16 -10.99 11.09
N GLY A 42 0.49 -11.50 12.14
CA GLY A 42 -0.09 -11.69 13.47
C GLY A 42 0.99 -12.07 14.47
N PHE A 43 0.77 -11.79 15.75
CA PHE A 43 1.73 -12.15 16.79
C PHE A 43 1.86 -13.67 16.93
N LEU A 44 3.06 -14.20 16.66
CA LEU A 44 3.39 -15.60 16.94
C LEU A 44 3.46 -15.91 18.45
N ALA A 45 3.72 -14.89 19.27
CA ALA A 45 3.80 -15.01 20.73
C ALA A 45 3.26 -13.74 21.40
N GLN A 46 2.60 -13.90 22.55
CA GLN A 46 2.14 -12.79 23.36
C GLN A 46 3.34 -12.17 24.09
N ALA A 47 3.61 -10.89 23.83
CA ALA A 47 4.63 -10.14 24.54
C ALA A 47 4.01 -9.45 25.76
N GLU A 48 4.63 -9.60 26.92
CA GLU A 48 4.34 -8.74 28.06
C GLU A 48 4.83 -7.33 27.74
N SER A 49 3.90 -6.37 27.74
CA SER A 49 4.19 -4.98 27.43
C SER A 49 3.32 -4.07 28.30
N PRO A 50 3.88 -2.97 28.82
CA PRO A 50 3.12 -1.96 29.55
C PRO A 50 2.10 -1.24 28.67
N LEU A 51 2.17 -1.40 27.34
CA LEU A 51 1.21 -0.82 26.40
C LEU A 51 0.02 -1.75 26.10
N ASN A 52 -0.02 -2.96 26.68
CA ASN A 52 -1.19 -3.82 26.56
C ASN A 52 -2.43 -3.15 27.15
N ASP A 53 -3.55 -3.19 26.43
CA ASP A 53 -4.84 -2.58 26.79
C ASP A 53 -4.84 -1.07 27.06
N THR A 54 -3.72 -0.40 26.73
CA THR A 54 -3.50 1.03 26.93
C THR A 54 -3.84 1.80 25.66
N GLU A 55 -4.52 2.94 25.79
CA GLU A 55 -4.79 3.84 24.66
C GLU A 55 -3.49 4.54 24.21
N ILE A 56 -3.17 4.44 22.92
CA ILE A 56 -1.97 5.08 22.34
C ILE A 56 -2.26 5.99 21.16
N GLY A 57 -3.54 6.16 20.76
CA GLY A 57 -3.93 6.90 19.57
C GLY A 57 -3.32 8.31 19.51
N ASP A 58 -3.36 9.05 20.61
CA ASP A 58 -2.80 10.41 20.66
C ASP A 58 -1.29 10.44 20.39
N ARG A 59 -0.56 9.43 20.87
CA ARG A 59 0.91 9.33 20.65
C ARG A 59 1.23 8.98 19.21
N LEU A 60 0.39 8.18 18.55
CA LEU A 60 0.58 7.82 17.14
C LEU A 60 0.27 8.98 16.18
N LEU A 61 -0.48 9.98 16.63
CA LEU A 61 -0.84 11.16 15.85
C LEU A 61 0.13 12.34 16.04
N ASP A 62 1.19 12.19 16.84
CA ASP A 62 2.15 13.25 17.14
C ASP A 62 2.96 13.63 15.87
N PRO A 63 2.89 14.88 15.38
CA PRO A 63 3.64 15.32 14.20
C PRO A 63 5.16 15.13 14.33
N GLU A 64 5.73 15.25 15.52
CA GLU A 64 7.16 15.08 15.77
C GLU A 64 7.59 13.62 15.60
N LEU A 65 6.72 12.66 15.94
CA LEU A 65 6.91 11.24 15.67
C LEU A 65 7.02 10.99 14.16
N TRP A 66 6.10 11.54 13.37
CA TRP A 66 6.09 11.36 11.92
C TRP A 66 7.28 12.03 11.23
N ALA A 67 7.76 13.14 11.78
CA ALA A 67 8.96 13.83 11.32
C ALA A 67 10.27 13.08 11.65
N GLY A 68 10.21 12.01 12.47
CA GLY A 68 11.38 11.26 12.94
C GLY A 68 12.14 11.96 14.08
N GLN A 69 11.49 12.88 14.79
CA GLN A 69 12.08 13.63 15.91
C GLN A 69 11.83 12.94 17.26
N LEU A 70 10.76 12.13 17.34
CA LEU A 70 10.44 11.29 18.49
C LEU A 70 10.53 9.81 18.11
N GLU A 71 10.83 8.97 19.10
CA GLU A 71 10.81 7.51 18.94
C GLU A 71 9.40 6.95 19.13
N LEU A 72 9.13 5.82 18.48
CA LEU A 72 7.86 5.11 18.64
C LEU A 72 7.74 4.55 20.07
N PRO A 73 6.56 4.65 20.71
CA PRO A 73 6.38 4.17 22.07
C PRO A 73 6.45 2.64 22.15
N GLY A 74 7.10 2.13 23.18
CA GLY A 74 7.15 0.71 23.50
C GLY A 74 8.24 -0.05 22.73
N THR A 75 8.15 -1.38 22.76
CA THR A 75 9.15 -2.26 22.15
C THR A 75 8.69 -2.66 20.76
N TRP A 76 9.53 -2.42 19.75
CA TRP A 76 9.25 -2.76 18.37
C TRP A 76 10.15 -3.91 17.92
N ARG A 77 9.60 -4.82 17.11
CA ARG A 77 10.34 -5.93 16.51
C ARG A 77 10.48 -5.67 15.02
N GLU A 78 11.70 -5.83 14.53
CA GLU A 78 12.00 -5.65 13.12
C GLU A 78 11.30 -6.72 12.28
N GLU A 79 10.76 -6.29 11.15
CA GLU A 79 10.28 -7.15 10.08
C GLU A 79 11.37 -7.28 9.01
N ALA A 80 11.35 -8.37 8.23
CA ALA A 80 12.25 -8.51 7.09
C ALA A 80 12.06 -7.32 6.12
N PRO A 81 13.12 -6.58 5.79
CA PRO A 81 13.00 -5.39 4.95
C PRO A 81 12.59 -5.77 3.52
N ILE A 82 11.75 -4.93 2.90
CA ILE A 82 11.33 -5.06 1.51
C ILE A 82 11.84 -3.85 0.75
N ALA A 83 12.79 -4.08 -0.17
CA ALA A 83 13.47 -3.04 -0.92
C ALA A 83 14.07 -1.96 0.00
N SER A 84 13.62 -0.70 -0.11
CA SER A 84 14.09 0.43 0.70
C SER A 84 13.24 0.71 1.93
N VAL A 85 12.19 -0.09 2.18
CA VAL A 85 11.27 0.11 3.30
C VAL A 85 11.66 -0.79 4.46
N LYS A 86 11.86 -0.18 5.64
CA LYS A 86 12.06 -0.92 6.89
C LYS A 86 10.72 -1.02 7.62
N GLY A 87 10.27 -2.25 7.84
CA GLY A 87 9.07 -2.54 8.63
C GLY A 87 9.42 -2.92 10.05
N SER A 88 8.53 -2.59 10.98
CA SER A 88 8.56 -3.08 12.35
C SER A 88 7.16 -3.22 12.90
N TYR A 89 6.95 -4.10 13.86
CA TYR A 89 5.66 -4.25 14.54
C TYR A 89 5.82 -4.05 16.05
N LEU A 90 4.86 -3.37 16.65
CA LEU A 90 4.82 -3.12 18.08
C LEU A 90 4.62 -4.45 18.82
N ALA A 91 5.45 -4.78 19.80
CA ALA A 91 5.30 -5.98 20.61
C ALA A 91 4.28 -5.75 21.75
N ALA A 92 3.07 -5.31 21.42
CA ALA A 92 1.99 -5.03 22.38
C ALA A 92 0.62 -5.13 21.69
N ARG A 93 -0.45 -5.23 22.49
CA ARG A 93 -1.85 -5.13 22.04
C ARG A 93 -2.50 -3.89 22.66
N PRO A 94 -2.21 -2.69 22.12
CA PRO A 94 -2.77 -1.46 22.65
C PRO A 94 -4.22 -1.28 22.21
N LYS A 95 -4.85 -0.22 22.71
CA LYS A 95 -6.05 0.35 22.12
C LYS A 95 -5.68 1.56 21.27
N VAL A 96 -6.36 1.69 20.13
CA VAL A 96 -6.27 2.84 19.25
C VAL A 96 -7.69 3.34 19.05
N MET A 97 -7.95 4.57 19.47
CA MET A 97 -9.29 5.18 19.41
C MET A 97 -10.35 4.32 20.15
N GLY A 98 -9.97 3.75 21.29
CA GLY A 98 -10.81 2.90 22.12
C GLY A 98 -10.95 1.46 21.62
N LEU A 99 -10.41 1.11 20.46
CA LEU A 99 -10.51 -0.23 19.87
C LEU A 99 -9.22 -1.02 20.07
N PRO A 100 -9.29 -2.30 20.47
CA PRO A 100 -8.10 -3.13 20.61
C PRO A 100 -7.43 -3.38 19.26
N ALA A 101 -6.17 -2.99 19.13
CA ALA A 101 -5.35 -3.25 17.96
C ALA A 101 -4.73 -4.65 18.06
N ILE A 102 -5.02 -5.51 17.08
CA ILE A 102 -4.45 -6.86 17.00
C ILE A 102 -2.98 -6.82 16.63
N MET A 103 -2.56 -5.81 15.88
CA MET A 103 -1.18 -5.56 15.47
C MET A 103 -1.05 -4.07 15.13
N VAL A 104 0.09 -3.46 15.45
CA VAL A 104 0.45 -2.13 14.99
C VAL A 104 1.78 -2.26 14.25
N GLN A 105 1.81 -1.85 12.98
CA GLN A 105 2.98 -1.86 12.12
C GLN A 105 3.42 -0.44 11.81
N ALA A 106 4.73 -0.20 11.87
CA ALA A 106 5.37 1.03 11.47
C ALA A 106 6.29 0.76 10.28
N ARG A 107 6.13 1.55 9.21
CA ARG A 107 7.02 1.53 8.05
C ARG A 107 7.83 2.80 8.01
N HIS A 108 9.12 2.67 7.77
CA HIS A 108 10.04 3.78 7.63
C HIS A 108 10.64 3.83 6.23
N ARG A 109 10.71 5.06 5.70
CA ARG A 109 11.37 5.40 4.44
C ARG A 109 12.26 6.62 4.69
N GLU A 110 13.52 6.53 4.27
CA GLU A 110 14.48 7.64 4.41
C GLU A 110 14.60 8.17 5.86
N GLY A 111 14.45 7.30 6.85
CA GLY A 111 14.55 7.66 8.27
C GLY A 111 13.31 8.33 8.86
N LYS A 112 12.23 8.47 8.08
CA LYS A 112 10.94 9.02 8.52
C LYS A 112 9.86 7.95 8.52
N LEU A 113 8.82 8.18 9.34
CA LEU A 113 7.65 7.32 9.38
C LEU A 113 6.83 7.53 8.10
N ASP A 114 6.70 6.49 7.30
CA ASP A 114 5.97 6.47 6.02
C ASP A 114 4.49 6.09 6.27
N SER A 115 4.25 5.12 7.14
CA SER A 115 2.89 4.66 7.49
C SER A 115 2.82 3.97 8.85
N LEU A 116 1.67 4.10 9.53
CA LEU A 116 1.23 3.28 10.65
C LEU A 116 -0.05 2.53 10.28
N ALA A 117 -0.11 1.23 10.56
CA ALA A 117 -1.25 0.35 10.21
C ALA A 117 -1.55 -0.66 11.31
#